data_AF-A0A2N8U2C6-F1
#
_entry.id   AF-A0A2N8U2C6-F1
#
_cell.length_a   1.000
_cell.length_b   1.000
_cell.length_c   1.000
_cell.angle_alpha   90.00
_cell.angle_beta   90.00
_cell.angle_gamma   90.00
#
_symmetry.space_group_name_H-M   'P 1'
#
loop_
_entity.id
_entity.type
_entity.pdbx_description
1 polymer ?
#
loop_
_entity_poly.entity_id
_entity_poly.type
_entity_poly.pdbx_seq_one_letter_code
_entity_poly.pdbx_strand_id
1 'polypeptide(L)'
;MWVKFNDWYNQVVEVPKIFGLNHILFICAAIALTIFLLFVFQSASRNVVRGAIIFVWIFIFLSELIFRQFGQIAWMKVHETAKYNLAYVPVQIVSLYLWVLPFYFFIPNKRLEAALLPFIGISGLTIGAFLLVYPAVVFSNNTPNNVYYMFQSALTFSLGCYLVLKGKLPFRSWKTYVYHIVFMASIFIATVILNEIVYATTTNELVLKGWNFMYLSHRVKPLPYYQDLVTLKIFTDTPENKRLFTTVFVLGLLIFPIAPYMLFFILFRPFVKVIDDVILNSSKNDKAKKAQNEDVTTQKAMA
;
A
#
# COMPACT_ATOMS: atom_id res chain seq x y z
N MET A 1 -19.16 27.14 4.74
CA MET A 1 -18.82 25.70 4.64
C MET A 1 -17.34 25.50 4.37
N TRP A 2 -16.78 26.04 3.28
CA TRP A 2 -15.36 25.90 2.92
C TRP A 2 -14.37 26.40 3.98
N VAL A 3 -14.69 27.49 4.68
CA VAL A 3 -13.88 27.97 5.83
C VAL A 3 -13.76 26.90 6.92
N LYS A 4 -14.88 26.34 7.39
CA LYS A 4 -14.86 25.25 8.40
C LYS A 4 -14.09 24.01 7.95
N PHE A 5 -14.19 23.64 6.67
CA PHE A 5 -13.39 22.55 6.11
C PHE A 5 -11.90 22.90 6.12
N ASN A 6 -11.53 24.08 5.62
CA ASN A 6 -10.15 24.57 5.64
C ASN A 6 -9.59 24.60 7.06
N ASP A 7 -10.36 25.07 8.04
CA ASP A 7 -9.95 25.11 9.44
C ASP A 7 -9.69 23.70 9.97
N TRP A 8 -10.57 22.74 9.67
CA TRP A 8 -10.36 21.33 10.03
C TRP A 8 -9.08 20.75 9.39
N TYR A 9 -8.85 21.03 8.11
CA TYR A 9 -7.65 20.53 7.41
C TYR A 9 -6.35 21.15 7.91
N ASN A 10 -6.40 22.36 8.50
CA ASN A 10 -5.24 23.09 8.99
C ASN A 10 -5.13 23.07 10.53
N GLN A 11 -5.87 22.19 11.21
CA GLN A 11 -5.74 22.03 12.66
C GLN A 11 -4.32 21.61 13.02
N VAL A 12 -3.73 22.39 13.93
CA VAL A 12 -2.43 22.11 14.53
C VAL A 12 -2.65 21.34 15.83
N VAL A 13 -2.08 20.14 15.92
CA VAL A 13 -2.14 19.27 17.09
C VAL A 13 -0.74 18.90 17.58
N GLU A 14 -0.64 18.39 18.80
CA GLU A 14 0.58 17.74 19.26
C GLU A 14 0.93 16.56 18.33
N VAL A 15 2.20 16.48 17.93
CA VAL A 15 2.68 15.39 17.06
C VAL A 15 2.44 14.05 17.77
N PRO A 16 1.72 13.10 17.15
CA PRO A 16 1.46 11.82 17.77
C PRO A 16 2.77 11.08 18.10
N LYS A 17 2.81 10.44 19.26
CA LYS A 17 3.99 9.66 19.69
C LYS A 17 4.00 8.27 19.03
N ILE A 18 5.19 7.79 18.68
CA ILE A 18 5.37 6.38 18.33
C ILE A 18 4.96 5.54 19.55
N PHE A 19 4.19 4.49 19.31
CA PHE A 19 3.55 3.65 20.34
C PHE A 19 2.57 4.37 21.26
N GLY A 20 2.16 5.60 20.91
CA GLY A 20 0.99 6.24 21.51
C GLY A 20 -0.32 5.59 21.05
N LEU A 21 -1.43 5.95 21.70
CA LEU A 21 -2.75 5.38 21.41
C LEU A 21 -3.13 5.44 19.93
N ASN A 22 -2.95 6.60 19.28
CA ASN A 22 -3.25 6.77 17.85
C ASN A 22 -2.47 5.79 16.97
N HIS A 23 -1.18 5.58 17.27
CA HIS A 23 -0.34 4.65 16.54
C HIS A 23 -0.84 3.20 16.69
N ILE A 24 -1.09 2.79 17.94
CA ILE A 24 -1.56 1.43 18.26
C ILE A 24 -2.92 1.17 17.59
N LEU A 25 -3.83 2.14 17.59
CA LEU A 25 -5.13 2.02 16.93
C LEU A 25 -5.00 1.70 15.44
N PHE A 26 -4.08 2.34 14.71
CA PHE A 26 -3.87 2.03 13.30
C PHE A 26 -3.23 0.65 13.07
N ILE A 27 -2.33 0.21 13.94
CA ILE A 27 -1.79 -1.17 13.89
C ILE A 27 -2.92 -2.18 14.10
N CYS A 28 -3.75 -1.99 15.13
CA CYS A 28 -4.91 -2.83 15.40
C CYS A 28 -5.91 -2.81 14.22
N ALA A 29 -6.16 -1.65 13.62
CA ALA A 29 -7.02 -1.51 12.45
C ALA A 29 -6.48 -2.27 11.25
N ALA A 30 -5.16 -2.25 11.01
CA ALA A 30 -4.53 -2.99 9.92
C ALA A 30 -4.65 -4.52 10.13
N ILE A 31 -4.50 -4.99 11.37
CA ILE A 31 -4.72 -6.41 11.72
C ILE A 31 -6.20 -6.78 11.52
N ALA A 32 -7.11 -5.98 12.07
CA ALA A 32 -8.55 -6.20 11.94
C ALA A 32 -9.00 -6.21 10.47
N LEU A 33 -8.49 -5.29 9.66
CA LEU A 33 -8.75 -5.25 8.22
C LEU A 33 -8.18 -6.48 7.50
N THR A 34 -6.99 -6.95 7.87
CA THR A 34 -6.43 -8.19 7.32
C THR A 34 -7.35 -9.39 7.61
N ILE A 35 -7.81 -9.52 8.85
CA ILE A 35 -8.75 -10.56 9.27
C ILE A 35 -10.06 -10.43 8.47
N PHE A 36 -10.62 -9.22 8.40
CA PHE A 36 -11.82 -8.94 7.62
C PHE A 36 -11.67 -9.37 6.16
N LEU A 37 -10.56 -9.02 5.50
CA LEU A 37 -10.31 -9.42 4.12
C LEU A 37 -10.25 -10.94 3.96
N LEU A 38 -9.63 -11.66 4.90
CA LEU A 38 -9.57 -13.13 4.88
C LEU A 38 -10.95 -13.78 5.04
N PHE A 39 -11.84 -13.20 5.84
CA PHE A 39 -13.18 -13.70 6.12
C PHE A 39 -14.23 -13.31 5.08
N VAL A 40 -14.13 -12.12 4.47
CA VAL A 40 -15.06 -11.68 3.43
C VAL A 40 -14.66 -12.27 2.08
N PHE A 41 -13.37 -12.23 1.75
CA PHE A 41 -12.82 -12.74 0.50
C PHE A 41 -12.18 -14.12 0.70
N GLN A 42 -12.98 -15.06 1.20
CA GLN A 42 -12.52 -16.39 1.65
C GLN A 42 -11.89 -17.23 0.54
N SER A 43 -12.45 -17.17 -0.66
CA SER A 43 -11.98 -17.97 -1.79
C SER A 43 -10.70 -17.39 -2.39
N ALA A 44 -9.76 -18.28 -2.71
CA ALA A 44 -8.59 -17.94 -3.51
C ALA A 44 -8.91 -17.87 -5.03
N SER A 45 -10.16 -17.72 -5.45
CA SER A 45 -10.47 -17.58 -6.89
C SER A 45 -9.97 -16.24 -7.44
N ARG A 46 -9.70 -16.20 -8.75
CA ARG A 46 -9.26 -14.98 -9.45
C ARG A 46 -10.20 -13.80 -9.20
N ASN A 47 -11.51 -14.03 -9.31
CA ASN A 47 -12.52 -12.98 -9.19
C ASN A 47 -12.61 -12.45 -7.75
N VAL A 48 -12.47 -13.32 -6.75
CA VAL A 48 -12.50 -12.91 -5.34
C VAL A 48 -11.25 -12.11 -4.96
N VAL A 49 -10.07 -12.52 -5.44
CA VAL A 49 -8.83 -11.74 -5.25
C VAL A 49 -8.92 -10.38 -5.94
N ARG A 50 -9.44 -10.33 -7.18
CA ARG A 50 -9.73 -9.06 -7.87
C ARG A 50 -10.68 -8.19 -7.06
N GLY A 51 -11.75 -8.77 -6.53
CA GLY A 51 -12.70 -8.09 -5.65
C GLY A 51 -12.05 -7.49 -4.42
N ALA A 52 -11.16 -8.23 -3.74
CA ALA A 52 -10.41 -7.74 -2.59
C ALA A 52 -9.49 -6.56 -2.95
N ILE A 53 -8.78 -6.64 -4.08
CA ILE A 53 -7.89 -5.56 -4.54
C ILE A 53 -8.72 -4.32 -4.92
N ILE A 54 -9.84 -4.47 -5.63
CA ILE A 54 -10.74 -3.36 -5.97
C ILE A 54 -11.31 -2.72 -4.70
N PHE A 55 -11.77 -3.55 -3.75
CA PHE A 55 -12.28 -3.09 -2.47
C PHE A 55 -11.25 -2.21 -1.75
N VAL A 56 -10.01 -2.71 -1.58
CA VAL A 56 -8.94 -1.92 -0.94
C VAL A 56 -8.63 -0.65 -1.73
N TRP A 57 -8.57 -0.72 -3.06
CA TRP A 57 -8.28 0.45 -3.88
C TRP A 57 -9.34 1.54 -3.75
N ILE A 58 -10.63 1.20 -3.63
CA ILE A 58 -11.69 2.18 -3.38
C ILE A 58 -11.39 2.97 -2.09
N PHE A 59 -10.98 2.31 -1.02
CA PHE A 59 -10.61 3.01 0.22
C PHE A 59 -9.33 3.82 0.10
N ILE A 60 -8.33 3.34 -0.65
CA ILE A 60 -7.11 4.10 -0.97
C ILE A 60 -7.48 5.38 -1.73
N PHE A 61 -8.35 5.28 -2.73
CA PHE A 61 -8.82 6.40 -3.54
C PHE A 61 -9.66 7.39 -2.73
N LEU A 62 -10.60 6.91 -1.91
CA LEU A 62 -11.40 7.75 -1.03
C LEU A 62 -10.54 8.45 0.02
N SER A 63 -9.52 7.77 0.58
CA SER A 63 -8.56 8.37 1.50
C SER A 63 -7.79 9.52 0.85
N GLU A 64 -7.33 9.33 -0.39
CA GLU A 64 -6.70 10.39 -1.18
C GLU A 64 -7.64 11.59 -1.39
N LEU A 65 -8.87 11.34 -1.83
CA LEU A 65 -9.84 12.41 -2.06
C LEU A 65 -10.14 13.20 -0.78
N ILE A 66 -10.47 12.49 0.30
CA ILE A 66 -10.89 13.10 1.56
C ILE A 66 -9.72 13.82 2.19
N PHE A 67 -8.60 13.15 2.48
CA PHE A 67 -7.58 13.75 3.35
C PHE A 67 -6.58 14.64 2.62
N ARG A 68 -6.42 14.52 1.30
CA ARG A 68 -5.48 15.34 0.51
C ARG A 68 -6.21 16.32 -0.40
N GLN A 69 -7.04 15.81 -1.31
CA GLN A 69 -7.56 16.62 -2.42
C GLN A 69 -8.62 17.62 -1.95
N PHE A 70 -9.53 17.21 -1.07
CA PHE A 70 -10.51 18.13 -0.48
C PHE A 70 -9.87 19.19 0.41
N GLY A 71 -8.77 18.88 1.09
CA GLY A 71 -7.99 19.86 1.83
C GLY A 71 -7.44 20.97 0.93
N GLN A 72 -6.86 20.60 -0.21
CA GLN A 72 -6.39 21.58 -1.18
C GLN A 72 -7.50 22.38 -1.84
N ILE A 73 -8.60 21.73 -2.21
CA ILE A 73 -9.75 22.42 -2.78
C ILE A 73 -10.34 23.41 -1.77
N ALA A 74 -10.46 23.02 -0.49
CA ALA A 74 -10.94 23.90 0.57
C ALA A 74 -10.01 25.12 0.73
N TRP A 75 -8.69 24.91 0.73
CA TRP A 75 -7.71 25.99 0.81
C TRP A 75 -7.86 26.98 -0.36
N MET A 76 -7.96 26.47 -1.59
CA MET A 76 -8.17 27.29 -2.79
C MET A 76 -9.50 28.05 -2.80
N LYS A 77 -10.55 27.49 -2.19
CA LYS A 77 -11.85 28.16 -2.10
C LYS A 77 -11.90 29.24 -1.03
N VAL A 78 -10.98 29.22 -0.08
CA VAL A 78 -10.90 30.21 1.01
C VAL A 78 -9.96 31.37 0.65
N HIS A 79 -8.97 31.15 -0.22
CA HIS A 79 -7.97 32.15 -0.59
C HIS A 79 -8.12 32.53 -2.07
N GLU A 80 -8.50 33.77 -2.37
CA GLU A 80 -8.90 34.20 -3.72
C GLU A 80 -7.81 34.03 -4.80
N THR A 81 -6.52 34.02 -4.42
CA THR A 81 -5.39 33.88 -5.35
C THR A 81 -4.66 32.55 -5.22
N ALA A 82 -5.17 31.63 -4.39
CA ALA A 82 -4.56 30.34 -4.16
C ALA A 82 -4.59 29.46 -5.41
N LYS A 83 -3.43 28.86 -5.71
CA LYS A 83 -3.28 27.82 -6.74
C LYS A 83 -3.10 26.47 -6.08
N TYR A 84 -3.47 25.41 -6.80
CA TYR A 84 -3.28 24.05 -6.31
C TYR A 84 -1.80 23.78 -5.98
N ASN A 85 -1.51 23.35 -4.75
CA ASN A 85 -0.16 23.01 -4.35
C ASN A 85 0.20 21.62 -4.88
N LEU A 86 1.17 21.57 -5.80
CA LEU A 86 1.59 20.33 -6.44
C LEU A 86 2.26 19.32 -5.49
N ALA A 87 2.64 19.73 -4.27
CA ALA A 87 3.08 18.81 -3.23
C ALA A 87 1.96 17.87 -2.74
N TYR A 88 0.69 18.18 -3.05
CA TYR A 88 -0.46 17.35 -2.72
C TYR A 88 -0.88 16.40 -3.85
N VAL A 89 -0.19 16.42 -4.99
CA VAL A 89 -0.37 15.37 -6.00
C VAL A 89 0.07 14.03 -5.37
N PRO A 90 -0.66 12.92 -5.61
CA PRO A 90 -0.34 11.60 -5.04
C PRO A 90 0.90 10.95 -5.67
N VAL A 91 2.04 11.62 -5.62
CA VAL A 91 3.29 11.15 -6.24
C VAL A 91 4.20 10.40 -5.24
N GLN A 92 3.83 10.35 -3.97
CA GLN A 92 4.65 9.73 -2.92
C GLN A 92 4.58 8.19 -2.98
N ILE A 93 5.57 7.51 -2.38
CA ILE A 93 5.63 6.04 -2.35
C ILE A 93 4.39 5.39 -1.71
N VAL A 94 3.80 6.05 -0.70
CA VAL A 94 2.56 5.59 -0.07
C VAL A 94 1.36 5.61 -1.03
N SER A 95 1.39 6.53 -2.01
CA SER A 95 0.37 6.68 -3.04
C SER A 95 0.57 5.72 -4.23
N LEU A 96 1.65 4.92 -4.23
CA LEU A 96 1.97 4.01 -5.34
C LEU A 96 0.80 3.07 -5.69
N TYR A 97 0.09 2.58 -4.67
CA TYR A 97 -1.03 1.67 -4.85
C TYR A 97 -2.27 2.33 -5.46
N LEU A 98 -2.39 3.66 -5.36
CA LEU A 98 -3.40 4.41 -6.09
C LEU A 98 -3.23 4.24 -7.61
N TRP A 99 -1.98 4.24 -8.07
CA TRP A 99 -1.61 4.15 -9.48
C TRP A 99 -1.50 2.70 -9.98
N VAL A 100 -0.93 1.80 -9.17
CA VAL A 100 -0.61 0.45 -9.65
C VAL A 100 -1.82 -0.49 -9.66
N LEU A 101 -2.69 -0.41 -8.65
CA LEU A 101 -3.82 -1.35 -8.54
C LEU A 101 -4.81 -1.26 -9.73
N PRO A 102 -5.12 -0.08 -10.31
CA PRO A 102 -5.95 0.01 -11.50
C PRO A 102 -5.48 -0.85 -12.67
N PHE A 103 -4.17 -0.96 -12.90
CA PHE A 103 -3.65 -1.82 -13.97
C PHE A 103 -4.05 -3.28 -13.75
N TYR A 104 -4.11 -3.73 -12.50
CA TYR A 104 -4.56 -5.09 -12.18
C TYR A 104 -6.01 -5.36 -12.60
N PHE A 105 -6.89 -4.35 -12.51
CA PHE A 105 -8.31 -4.50 -12.85
C PHE A 105 -8.51 -4.76 -14.35
N PHE A 106 -7.75 -4.03 -15.16
CA PHE A 106 -7.91 -4.00 -16.60
C PHE A 106 -7.05 -5.03 -17.34
N ILE A 107 -6.14 -5.74 -16.67
CA ILE A 107 -5.37 -6.82 -17.30
C ILE A 107 -6.33 -7.97 -17.68
N PRO A 108 -6.54 -8.27 -18.97
CA PRO A 108 -7.37 -9.40 -19.38
C PRO A 108 -6.61 -10.73 -19.22
N ASN A 109 -5.29 -10.68 -19.37
CA ASN A 109 -4.40 -11.84 -19.43
C ASN A 109 -4.00 -12.37 -18.04
N LYS A 110 -4.39 -13.61 -17.73
CA LYS A 110 -4.06 -14.30 -16.47
C LYS A 110 -2.55 -14.38 -16.18
N ARG A 111 -1.69 -14.46 -17.20
CA ARG A 111 -0.24 -14.55 -17.02
C ARG A 111 0.35 -13.22 -16.51
N LEU A 112 -0.08 -12.11 -17.09
CA LEU A 112 0.34 -10.77 -16.65
C LEU A 112 -0.18 -10.46 -15.25
N GLU A 113 -1.42 -10.87 -14.97
CA GLU A 113 -2.01 -10.76 -13.63
C GLU A 113 -1.17 -11.49 -12.58
N ALA A 114 -0.79 -12.74 -12.88
CA ALA A 114 0.08 -13.53 -12.01
C ALA A 114 1.49 -12.94 -11.86
N ALA A 115 1.97 -12.17 -12.83
CA ALA A 115 3.25 -11.47 -12.76
C ALA A 115 3.19 -10.18 -11.93
N LEU A 116 2.04 -9.49 -11.88
CA LEU A 116 1.88 -8.28 -11.08
C LEU A 116 1.59 -8.57 -9.60
N LEU A 117 0.95 -9.71 -9.28
CA LEU A 117 0.62 -10.09 -7.90
C LEU A 117 1.82 -10.10 -6.92
N PRO A 118 3.00 -10.63 -7.27
CA PRO A 118 4.17 -10.58 -6.40
C PRO A 118 4.58 -9.17 -6.03
N PHE A 119 4.55 -8.23 -6.97
CA PHE A 119 4.79 -6.82 -6.69
C PHE A 119 3.76 -6.27 -5.70
N ILE A 120 2.46 -6.49 -5.94
CA ILE A 120 1.39 -5.98 -5.08
C ILE A 120 1.52 -6.53 -3.66
N GLY A 121 1.74 -7.84 -3.53
CA GLY A 121 1.81 -8.51 -2.22
C GLY A 121 3.06 -8.17 -1.42
N ILE A 122 4.24 -8.35 -2.03
CA ILE A 122 5.54 -8.15 -1.34
C ILE A 122 5.72 -6.67 -1.01
N SER A 123 5.58 -5.78 -1.99
CA SER A 123 5.79 -4.34 -1.75
C SER A 123 4.73 -3.77 -0.80
N GLY A 124 3.50 -4.29 -0.84
CA GLY A 124 2.38 -3.74 -0.06
C GLY A 124 2.53 -4.07 1.41
N LEU A 125 2.96 -5.30 1.68
CA LEU A 125 3.35 -5.75 3.00
C LEU A 125 4.49 -4.87 3.54
N THR A 126 5.57 -4.68 2.79
CA THR A 126 6.74 -3.94 3.30
C THR A 126 6.51 -2.44 3.41
N ILE A 127 5.99 -1.78 2.38
CA ILE A 127 5.75 -0.33 2.37
C ILE A 127 4.74 0.04 3.45
N GLY A 128 3.63 -0.72 3.54
CA GLY A 128 2.62 -0.50 4.58
C GLY A 128 3.18 -0.77 5.99
N ALA A 129 3.90 -1.87 6.19
CA ALA A 129 4.50 -2.18 7.49
C ALA A 129 5.51 -1.13 7.95
N PHE A 130 6.36 -0.62 7.05
CA PHE A 130 7.39 0.34 7.40
C PHE A 130 6.80 1.61 8.03
N LEU A 131 5.77 2.17 7.40
CA LEU A 131 5.07 3.35 7.92
C LEU A 131 4.23 3.04 9.17
N LEU A 132 3.65 1.84 9.26
CA LEU A 132 2.93 1.39 10.46
C LEU A 132 3.82 1.10 11.66
N VAL A 133 5.11 0.82 11.46
CA VAL A 133 6.06 0.53 12.56
C VAL A 133 6.83 1.79 12.94
N TYR A 134 7.18 2.60 11.95
CA TYR A 134 7.96 3.81 12.13
C TYR A 134 7.22 5.03 11.56
N PRO A 135 6.12 5.46 12.18
CA PRO A 135 5.31 6.58 11.68
C PRO A 135 5.97 7.94 11.91
N ALA A 136 7.06 8.03 12.67
CA ALA A 136 7.72 9.30 12.95
C ALA A 136 8.19 10.05 11.70
N VAL A 137 8.42 9.34 10.59
CA VAL A 137 8.75 9.95 9.30
C VAL A 137 7.58 10.63 8.60
N VAL A 138 6.34 10.39 9.05
CA VAL A 138 5.10 10.93 8.47
C VAL A 138 4.23 11.66 9.48
N PHE A 139 4.44 11.41 10.78
CA PHE A 139 3.75 12.13 11.84
C PHE A 139 4.18 13.59 11.87
N SER A 140 3.17 14.44 11.84
CA SER A 140 3.26 15.88 11.82
C SER A 140 2.27 16.47 12.80
N ASN A 141 2.28 17.79 12.92
CA ASN A 141 1.27 18.52 13.67
C ASN A 141 -0.07 18.64 12.93
N ASN A 142 -0.27 17.95 11.79
CA ASN A 142 -1.49 17.99 10.99
C ASN A 142 -2.24 16.65 11.07
N THR A 143 -3.42 16.66 11.72
CA THR A 143 -4.24 15.47 11.93
C THR A 143 -4.66 14.77 10.62
N PRO A 144 -5.25 15.46 9.62
CA PRO A 144 -5.60 14.83 8.34
C PRO A 144 -4.43 14.14 7.65
N ASN A 145 -3.24 14.75 7.65
CA ASN A 145 -2.04 14.14 7.08
C ASN A 145 -1.65 12.86 7.82
N ASN A 146 -1.65 12.90 9.16
CA ASN A 146 -1.33 11.73 9.97
C ASN A 146 -2.31 10.58 9.69
N VAL A 147 -3.61 10.88 9.63
CA VAL A 147 -4.66 9.90 9.31
C VAL A 147 -4.46 9.36 7.89
N TYR A 148 -4.20 10.21 6.90
CA TYR A 148 -3.94 9.81 5.53
C TYR A 148 -2.82 8.76 5.45
N TYR A 149 -1.63 9.08 5.97
CA TYR A 149 -0.49 8.18 5.85
C TYR A 149 -0.72 6.86 6.57
N MET A 150 -1.26 6.89 7.79
CA MET A 150 -1.49 5.68 8.56
C MET A 150 -2.60 4.82 7.97
N PHE A 151 -3.67 5.44 7.46
CA PHE A 151 -4.77 4.71 6.84
C PHE A 151 -4.36 4.08 5.50
N GLN A 152 -3.62 4.81 4.66
CA GLN A 152 -3.02 4.24 3.44
C GLN A 152 -2.08 3.08 3.76
N SER A 153 -1.27 3.22 4.81
CA SER A 153 -0.34 2.17 5.23
C SER A 153 -1.06 0.93 5.76
N ALA A 154 -2.14 1.12 6.52
CA ALA A 154 -3.01 0.03 6.96
C ALA A 154 -3.64 -0.72 5.77
N LEU A 155 -4.22 0.00 4.82
CA LEU A 155 -4.85 -0.59 3.63
C LEU A 155 -3.85 -1.39 2.78
N THR A 156 -2.68 -0.81 2.50
CA THR A 156 -1.63 -1.45 1.69
C THR A 156 -1.01 -2.65 2.40
N PHE A 157 -0.74 -2.54 3.70
CA PHE A 157 -0.27 -3.64 4.53
C PHE A 157 -1.27 -4.79 4.54
N SER A 158 -2.54 -4.52 4.86
CA SER A 158 -3.57 -5.55 4.94
C SER A 158 -3.78 -6.28 3.62
N LEU A 159 -3.71 -5.57 2.49
CA LEU A 159 -3.78 -6.19 1.18
C LEU A 159 -2.57 -7.10 0.91
N GLY A 160 -1.37 -6.65 1.26
CA GLY A 160 -0.15 -7.44 1.18
C GLY A 160 -0.26 -8.74 1.99
N CYS A 161 -0.65 -8.62 3.26
CA CYS A 161 -0.90 -9.76 4.14
C CYS A 161 -1.96 -10.70 3.58
N TYR A 162 -3.11 -10.17 3.12
CA TYR A 162 -4.18 -10.98 2.53
C TYR A 162 -3.68 -11.84 1.37
N LEU A 163 -2.94 -11.27 0.42
CA LEU A 163 -2.43 -12.00 -0.74
C LEU A 163 -1.44 -13.09 -0.34
N VAL A 164 -0.55 -12.78 0.60
CA VAL A 164 0.43 -13.76 1.13
C VAL A 164 -0.29 -14.90 1.85
N LEU A 165 -1.22 -14.58 2.74
CA LEU A 165 -1.94 -15.53 3.57
C LEU A 165 -2.92 -16.39 2.76
N LYS A 166 -3.48 -15.90 1.66
CA LYS A 166 -4.26 -16.72 0.71
C LYS A 166 -3.40 -17.54 -0.25
N GLY A 167 -2.07 -17.53 -0.08
CA GLY A 167 -1.15 -18.31 -0.90
C GLY A 167 -1.10 -17.86 -2.36
N LYS A 168 -1.39 -16.59 -2.64
CA LYS A 168 -1.33 -16.03 -4.00
C LYS A 168 0.08 -15.77 -4.48
N LEU A 169 1.04 -15.77 -3.56
CA LEU A 169 2.46 -15.61 -3.81
C LEU A 169 3.18 -16.92 -3.46
N PRO A 170 3.52 -17.77 -4.46
CA PRO A 170 4.18 -19.03 -4.20
C PRO A 170 5.59 -18.81 -3.63
N PHE A 171 5.81 -19.22 -2.38
CA PHE A 171 7.08 -19.03 -1.66
C PHE A 171 8.26 -19.73 -2.33
N ARG A 172 8.10 -20.96 -2.80
CA ARG A 172 9.22 -21.73 -3.42
C ARG A 172 9.47 -21.38 -4.90
N SER A 173 8.68 -20.48 -5.48
CA SER A 173 8.80 -20.16 -6.91
C SER A 173 9.76 -19.00 -7.11
N TRP A 174 10.87 -19.25 -7.82
CA TRP A 174 11.81 -18.21 -8.23
C TRP A 174 11.11 -17.07 -9.02
N LYS A 175 10.04 -17.39 -9.75
CA LYS A 175 9.25 -16.42 -10.53
C LYS A 175 8.60 -15.36 -9.63
N THR A 176 8.20 -15.70 -8.41
CA THR A 176 7.61 -14.73 -7.47
C THR A 176 8.57 -13.58 -7.22
N TYR A 177 9.83 -13.92 -6.94
CA TYR A 177 10.88 -12.95 -6.63
C TYR A 177 11.31 -12.17 -7.87
N VAL A 178 11.51 -12.85 -9.01
CA VAL A 178 11.89 -12.20 -10.26
C VAL A 178 10.80 -11.24 -10.73
N TYR A 179 9.53 -11.64 -10.69
CA TYR A 179 8.44 -10.75 -11.08
C TYR A 179 8.32 -9.53 -10.17
N HIS A 180 8.50 -9.68 -8.85
CA HIS A 180 8.56 -8.54 -7.94
C HIS A 180 9.68 -7.56 -8.33
N ILE A 181 10.91 -8.07 -8.51
CA ILE A 181 12.08 -7.24 -8.87
C ILE A 181 11.85 -6.53 -10.21
N VAL A 182 11.39 -7.25 -11.24
CA VAL A 182 11.17 -6.68 -12.58
C VAL A 182 10.08 -5.61 -12.56
N PHE A 183 8.95 -5.85 -11.87
CA PHE A 183 7.89 -4.85 -11.79
C PHE A 183 8.32 -3.61 -10.98
N MET A 184 9.01 -3.81 -9.85
CA MET A 184 9.48 -2.69 -9.04
C MET A 184 10.55 -1.87 -9.79
N ALA A 185 11.46 -2.53 -10.51
CA ALA A 185 12.43 -1.86 -11.38
C ALA A 185 11.73 -1.09 -12.52
N SER A 186 10.67 -1.66 -13.11
CA SER A 186 9.88 -0.99 -14.15
C SER A 186 9.20 0.27 -13.61
N ILE A 187 8.66 0.21 -12.39
CA ILE A 187 8.07 1.37 -11.70
C ILE A 187 9.14 2.44 -11.46
N PHE A 188 10.35 2.07 -11.06
CA PHE A 188 11.45 3.02 -10.87
C PHE A 188 11.86 3.69 -12.17
N ILE A 189 12.02 2.93 -13.24
CA ILE A 189 12.37 3.48 -14.56
C ILE A 189 11.28 4.46 -15.00
N ALA A 190 10.00 4.06 -14.91
CA ALA A 190 8.88 4.92 -15.26
C ALA A 190 8.84 6.20 -14.40
N THR A 191 9.10 6.07 -13.10
CA THR A 191 9.17 7.19 -12.15
C THR A 191 10.25 8.19 -12.53
N VAL A 192 11.47 7.71 -12.79
CA VAL A 192 12.59 8.58 -13.18
C VAL A 192 12.26 9.30 -14.48
N ILE A 193 11.74 8.59 -15.48
CA ILE A 193 11.33 9.19 -16.76
C ILE A 193 10.26 10.27 -16.54
N LEU A 194 9.22 9.98 -15.75
CA LEU A 194 8.15 10.94 -15.46
C LEU A 194 8.67 12.19 -14.75
N ASN A 195 9.54 12.01 -13.75
CA ASN A 195 10.20 13.12 -13.07
C ASN A 195 11.04 13.95 -14.04
N GLU A 196 11.84 13.33 -14.91
CA GLU A 196 12.65 14.04 -15.90
C GLU A 196 11.81 14.81 -16.92
N ILE A 197 10.73 14.22 -17.44
CA ILE A 197 9.83 14.90 -18.37
C ILE A 197 9.27 16.16 -17.69
N VAL A 198 8.77 16.05 -16.46
CA VAL A 198 8.21 17.21 -15.75
C VAL A 198 9.27 18.28 -15.52
N TYR A 199 10.46 17.92 -15.04
CA TYR A 199 11.53 18.89 -14.78
C TYR A 199 12.14 19.52 -16.04
N ALA A 200 12.13 18.82 -17.19
CA ALA A 200 12.62 19.36 -18.45
C ALA A 200 11.62 20.34 -19.09
N THR A 201 10.33 20.14 -18.84
CA THR A 201 9.23 20.87 -19.50
C THR A 201 8.72 22.07 -18.71
N THR A 202 9.20 22.29 -17.48
CA THR A 202 8.68 23.33 -16.59
C THR A 202 9.76 24.25 -16.05
N THR A 203 9.47 25.55 -16.02
CA THR A 203 10.24 26.57 -15.29
C THR A 203 9.54 27.01 -14.01
N ASN A 204 8.37 26.42 -13.69
CA ASN A 204 7.58 26.81 -12.55
C ASN A 204 8.19 26.27 -11.25
N GLU A 205 8.68 27.16 -10.39
CA GLU A 205 9.28 26.80 -9.11
C GLU A 205 8.39 25.95 -8.20
N LEU A 206 7.06 26.15 -8.23
CA LEU A 206 6.13 25.37 -7.41
C LEU A 206 6.06 23.91 -7.88
N VAL A 207 6.17 23.68 -9.19
CA VAL A 207 6.29 22.32 -9.76
C VAL A 207 7.62 21.72 -9.35
N LEU A 208 8.72 22.46 -9.51
CA LEU A 208 10.06 21.98 -9.18
C LEU A 208 10.23 21.64 -7.68
N LYS A 209 9.55 22.37 -6.79
CA LYS A 209 9.56 22.14 -5.34
C LYS A 209 8.60 21.03 -4.89
N GLY A 210 7.44 20.88 -5.54
CA GLY A 210 6.38 19.97 -5.11
C GLY A 210 6.34 18.63 -5.84
N TRP A 211 6.78 18.57 -7.09
CA TRP A 211 6.75 17.35 -7.90
C TRP A 211 7.98 16.49 -7.63
N ASN A 212 7.78 15.28 -7.10
CA ASN A 212 8.83 14.27 -7.02
C ASN A 212 8.22 12.88 -6.81
N PHE A 213 8.06 12.12 -7.89
CA PHE A 213 7.47 10.80 -7.82
C PHE A 213 8.42 9.82 -7.10
N MET A 214 7.89 9.19 -6.05
CA MET A 214 8.57 8.27 -5.11
C MET A 214 9.86 8.79 -4.48
N TYR A 215 10.11 10.09 -4.53
CA TYR A 215 11.40 10.69 -4.19
C TYR A 215 12.58 10.24 -5.06
N LEU A 216 12.33 9.69 -6.24
CA LEU A 216 13.34 9.16 -7.16
C LEU A 216 13.66 10.16 -8.26
N SER A 217 14.47 11.17 -7.92
CA SER A 217 14.96 12.17 -8.87
C SER A 217 16.43 12.49 -8.60
N HIS A 218 17.21 12.64 -9.67
CA HIS A 218 18.61 13.07 -9.53
C HIS A 218 18.75 14.53 -9.06
N ARG A 219 17.64 15.31 -9.14
CA ARG A 219 17.54 16.71 -8.74
C ARG A 219 17.15 16.90 -7.28
N VAL A 220 16.52 15.90 -6.67
CA VAL A 220 16.19 15.93 -5.25
C VAL A 220 17.30 15.28 -4.45
N LYS A 221 18.19 16.13 -3.92
CA LYS A 221 19.31 15.72 -3.09
C LYS A 221 19.38 16.58 -1.82
N PRO A 222 19.46 15.98 -0.62
CA PRO A 222 19.36 14.54 -0.33
C PRO A 222 17.89 14.05 -0.21
N LEU A 223 17.69 12.72 -0.24
CA LEU A 223 16.42 12.11 0.20
C LEU A 223 16.07 12.59 1.62
N PRO A 224 14.79 12.83 1.96
CA PRO A 224 14.41 13.39 3.27
C PRO A 224 15.01 12.63 4.46
N TYR A 225 15.03 11.29 4.36
CA TYR A 225 15.50 10.39 5.42
C TYR A 225 17.02 10.36 5.59
N TYR A 226 17.80 10.90 4.64
CA TYR A 226 19.25 10.92 4.76
C TYR A 226 19.69 11.80 5.94
N GLN A 227 19.06 12.96 6.11
CA GLN A 227 19.40 13.90 7.18
C GLN A 227 19.06 13.34 8.56
N ASP A 228 18.00 12.54 8.66
CA ASP A 228 17.66 11.84 9.90
C ASP A 228 18.78 10.87 10.31
N LEU A 229 19.34 10.12 9.35
CA LEU A 229 20.43 9.16 9.61
C LEU A 229 21.76 9.84 9.93
N VAL A 230 22.02 11.01 9.33
CA VAL A 230 23.15 11.87 9.71
C VAL A 230 22.99 12.37 11.15
N THR A 231 21.79 12.83 11.50
CA THR A 231 21.46 13.34 12.84
C THR A 231 21.60 12.24 13.91
N LEU A 232 21.21 11.01 13.57
CA LEU A 232 21.40 9.82 14.39
C LEU A 232 22.86 9.32 14.42
N LYS A 233 23.80 10.04 13.78
CA LYS A 233 25.23 9.69 13.69
C LYS A 233 25.49 8.32 13.08
N ILE A 234 24.58 7.81 12.25
CA ILE A 234 24.76 6.56 11.52
C ILE A 234 25.70 6.80 10.32
N PHE A 235 25.62 7.98 9.70
CA PHE A 235 26.50 8.41 8.62
C PHE A 235 27.08 9.79 8.88
N THR A 236 28.28 10.05 8.38
CA THR A 236 28.82 11.40 8.21
C THR A 236 28.22 12.04 6.96
N ASP A 237 27.87 13.34 7.03
CA ASP A 237 27.37 14.06 5.85
C ASP A 237 28.52 14.33 4.86
N THR A 238 28.63 13.46 3.86
CA THR A 238 29.58 13.60 2.74
C THR A 238 28.86 13.42 1.40
N PRO A 239 29.36 14.05 0.32
CA PRO A 239 28.82 13.84 -1.03
C PRO A 239 28.81 12.38 -1.46
N GLU A 240 29.81 11.59 -1.07
CA GLU A 240 29.92 10.16 -1.33
C GLU A 240 28.83 9.39 -0.59
N ASN A 241 28.62 9.66 0.70
CA ASN A 241 27.59 9.02 1.51
C ASN A 241 26.18 9.36 1.02
N LYS A 242 25.94 10.60 0.56
CA LYS A 242 24.67 11.00 -0.09
C LYS A 242 24.38 10.16 -1.34
N ARG A 243 25.38 9.96 -2.20
CA ARG A 243 25.24 9.14 -3.43
C ARG A 243 25.04 7.67 -3.09
N LEU A 244 25.86 7.13 -2.19
CA LEU A 244 25.76 5.74 -1.75
C LEU A 244 24.40 5.46 -1.10
N PHE A 245 23.92 6.35 -0.23
CA PHE A 245 22.61 6.22 0.40
C PHE A 245 21.48 6.17 -0.62
N THR A 246 21.50 7.05 -1.63
CA THR A 246 20.49 7.04 -2.69
C THR A 246 20.52 5.72 -3.47
N THR A 247 21.70 5.26 -3.87
CA THR A 247 21.87 3.99 -4.59
C THR A 247 21.42 2.80 -3.74
N VAL A 248 21.83 2.74 -2.48
CA VAL A 248 21.45 1.68 -1.53
C VAL A 248 19.96 1.73 -1.20
N PHE A 249 19.36 2.92 -1.11
CA PHE A 249 17.93 3.06 -0.89
C PHE A 249 17.12 2.49 -2.06
N VAL A 250 17.50 2.86 -3.30
CA VAL A 250 16.84 2.35 -4.52
C VAL A 250 17.04 0.83 -4.66
N LEU A 251 18.27 0.34 -4.55
CA LEU A 251 18.55 -1.10 -4.60
C LEU A 251 17.91 -1.85 -3.42
N GLY A 252 17.87 -1.22 -2.26
CA GLY A 252 17.20 -1.68 -1.06
C GLY A 252 15.73 -1.91 -1.33
N LEU A 253 15.00 -0.94 -1.91
CA LEU A 253 13.58 -1.10 -2.22
C LEU A 253 13.27 -2.24 -3.23
N LEU A 254 14.24 -2.71 -4.02
CA LEU A 254 14.06 -3.86 -4.92
C LEU A 254 14.16 -5.21 -4.22
N ILE A 255 15.05 -5.31 -3.22
CA ILE A 255 15.44 -6.60 -2.61
C ILE A 255 14.95 -6.70 -1.18
N PHE A 256 15.08 -5.62 -0.40
CA PHE A 256 14.69 -5.56 1.01
C PHE A 256 13.26 -6.07 1.25
N PRO A 257 12.24 -5.74 0.43
CA PRO A 257 10.88 -6.24 0.66
C PRO A 257 10.73 -7.76 0.66
N ILE A 258 11.66 -8.48 0.02
CA ILE A 258 11.65 -9.94 -0.04
C ILE A 258 11.83 -10.55 1.35
N ALA A 259 12.70 -9.99 2.19
CA ALA A 259 12.99 -10.57 3.50
C ALA A 259 11.79 -10.51 4.47
N PRO A 260 11.11 -9.36 4.67
CA PRO A 260 9.86 -9.30 5.43
C PRO A 260 8.76 -10.20 4.86
N TYR A 261 8.64 -10.30 3.53
CA TYR A 261 7.70 -11.24 2.91
C TYR A 261 8.00 -12.69 3.30
N MET A 262 9.27 -13.11 3.18
CA MET A 262 9.67 -14.48 3.49
C MET A 262 9.41 -14.81 4.96
N LEU A 263 9.81 -13.91 5.86
CA LEU A 263 9.58 -14.05 7.30
C LEU A 263 8.08 -14.16 7.60
N PHE A 264 7.27 -13.25 7.06
CA PHE A 264 5.83 -13.24 7.26
C PHE A 264 5.15 -14.50 6.71
N PHE A 265 5.55 -14.97 5.53
CA PHE A 265 5.04 -16.21 4.95
C PHE A 265 5.33 -17.41 5.87
N ILE A 266 6.57 -17.56 6.32
CA ILE A 266 7.00 -18.67 7.20
C ILE A 266 6.21 -18.66 8.51
N LEU A 267 6.05 -17.48 9.11
CA LEU A 267 5.40 -17.34 10.41
C LEU A 267 3.89 -17.56 10.36
N PHE A 268 3.19 -17.04 9.34
CA PHE A 268 1.72 -16.95 9.41
C PHE A 268 0.97 -17.83 8.41
N ARG A 269 1.54 -18.15 7.25
CA ARG A 269 0.83 -18.95 6.23
C ARG A 269 0.46 -20.36 6.71
N PRO A 270 1.32 -21.11 7.44
CA PRO A 270 0.97 -22.45 7.92
C PRO A 270 -0.33 -22.44 8.75
N PHE A 271 -0.48 -21.49 9.66
CA PHE A 271 -1.67 -21.35 10.51
C PHE A 271 -2.93 -21.07 9.69
N VAL A 272 -2.88 -20.09 8.77
CA VAL A 272 -4.03 -19.76 7.93
C VAL A 272 -4.41 -20.91 7.00
N LYS A 273 -3.42 -21.67 6.51
CA LYS A 273 -3.70 -22.82 5.65
C LYS A 273 -4.51 -23.89 6.38
N VAL A 274 -4.16 -24.18 7.64
CA VAL A 274 -4.93 -25.13 8.47
C VAL A 274 -6.38 -24.67 8.61
N ILE A 275 -6.61 -23.38 8.84
CA ILE A 275 -7.96 -22.80 8.94
C ILE A 275 -8.72 -22.92 7.61
N ASP A 276 -8.10 -22.54 6.50
CA ASP A 276 -8.70 -22.66 5.15
C ASP A 276 -9.09 -24.12 4.86
N ASP A 277 -8.23 -25.09 5.20
CA ASP A 277 -8.45 -26.52 4.97
C ASP A 277 -9.63 -27.05 5.82
N VAL A 278 -9.76 -26.62 7.08
CA VAL A 278 -10.89 -26.97 7.95
C VAL A 278 -12.20 -26.42 7.38
N ILE A 279 -12.22 -25.15 6.97
CA ILE A 279 -13.42 -24.50 6.39
C ILE A 279 -13.85 -25.22 5.10
N LEU A 280 -12.90 -25.55 4.22
CA LEU A 280 -13.17 -26.25 2.97
C LEU A 280 -13.76 -27.65 3.21
N ASN A 281 -13.24 -28.39 4.19
CA ASN A 281 -13.73 -29.72 4.53
C ASN A 281 -15.13 -29.67 5.14
N SER A 282 -15.42 -28.70 6.01
CA SER A 282 -16.77 -28.47 6.55
C SER A 282 -17.78 -28.17 5.44
N SER A 283 -17.44 -27.27 4.52
CA SER A 283 -18.33 -26.90 3.41
C SER A 283 -18.63 -28.08 2.48
N LYS A 284 -17.64 -28.95 2.21
CA LYS A 284 -17.85 -30.17 1.43
C LYS A 284 -18.79 -31.15 2.14
N ASN A 285 -18.62 -31.34 3.44
CA ASN A 285 -19.49 -32.21 4.24
C ASN A 285 -20.94 -31.71 4.27
N ASP A 286 -21.15 -30.39 4.37
CA ASP A 286 -22.50 -29.81 4.35
C ASP A 286 -23.18 -29.95 2.98
N LYS A 287 -22.42 -29.78 1.89
CA LYS A 287 -22.93 -30.02 0.53
C LYS A 287 -23.28 -31.49 0.30
N ALA A 288 -22.44 -32.41 0.78
CA ALA A 288 -22.70 -33.85 0.69
C ALA A 288 -23.97 -34.24 1.46
N LYS A 289 -24.15 -33.71 2.68
CA LYS A 289 -25.37 -33.93 3.49
C LYS A 289 -26.63 -33.38 2.82
N LYS A 290 -26.57 -32.20 2.20
CA LYS A 290 -27.71 -31.61 1.46
C LYS A 290 -28.08 -32.45 0.24
N ALA A 291 -27.10 -32.87 -0.55
CA ALA A 291 -27.34 -33.73 -1.72
C ALA A 291 -27.97 -35.08 -1.31
N GLN A 292 -27.49 -35.67 -0.21
CA GLN A 292 -28.03 -36.92 0.31
C GLN A 292 -29.49 -36.77 0.82
N ASN A 293 -29.82 -35.65 1.44
CA ASN A 293 -31.20 -35.36 1.88
C ASN A 293 -32.15 -35.08 0.71
N GLU A 294 -31.69 -34.40 -0.35
CA GLU A 294 -32.46 -34.20 -1.58
C GLU A 294 -32.74 -35.52 -2.32
N ASP A 295 -31.77 -36.43 -2.38
CA ASP A 295 -31.94 -37.74 -3.01
C ASP A 295 -32.97 -38.60 -2.24
N VAL A 296 -32.91 -38.58 -0.90
CA VAL A 296 -33.88 -39.26 -0.03
C VAL A 296 -35.29 -38.68 -0.14
N THR A 297 -35.42 -37.36 -0.28
CA THR A 297 -36.74 -36.73 -0.49
C THR A 297 -37.30 -37.00 -1.88
N THR A 298 -36.44 -37.06 -2.90
CA THR A 298 -36.84 -37.38 -4.28
C THR A 298 -37.30 -38.84 -4.40
N GLN A 299 -36.58 -39.78 -3.77
CA GLN A 299 -36.99 -41.18 -3.72
C GLN A 299 -38.32 -41.39 -2.97
N LYS A 300 -38.58 -40.65 -1.89
CA LYS A 300 -39.87 -40.68 -1.19
C LYS A 300 -41.03 -40.06 -1.97
N ALA A 301 -40.76 -39.15 -2.90
CA ALA A 301 -41.79 -38.54 -3.74
C ALA A 301 -42.14 -39.38 -4.98
N MET A 302 -41.30 -40.35 -5.34
CA MET A 302 -41.49 -41.27 -6.48
C MET A 302 -42.08 -42.63 -6.08
N ALA A 303 -42.27 -42.89 -4.77
CA ALA A 303 -42.87 -44.09 -4.21
C ALA A 303 -44.32 -43.82 -3.78
#